data_AF-A0A9N9XHH9-F1
#
_entry.id   AF-A0A9N9XHH9-F1
#
_cell.length_a   1.000
_cell.length_b   1.000
_cell.length_c   1.000
_cell.angle_alpha   90.00
_cell.angle_beta   90.00
_cell.angle_gamma   90.00
#
_symmetry.space_group_name_H-M   'P 1'
#
loop_
_entity.id
_entity.type
_entity.pdbx_description
1 polymer ?
#
loop_
_entity_poly.entity_id
_entity_poly.type
_entity_poly.pdbx_seq_one_letter_code
_entity_poly.pdbx_strand_id
1 'polypeptide(L)'
;MFTNRKMVVKILQLVPKYSKNIQKFGIAANYSIQTNTLNLKGIRDKKVGPFGWFLLIIPVSTFSLGVWQVQRKKWKEGLLADLQEKTSSQPVPLPENLDDISALEYKPIHVKGQFLHDKELYMGPRSVLIRGDASTKSSLVSGSASSSQGYLVVTPLKLEGRDETILVNRGWVPSKQKDPKTREKGQVNGVVDVIGVVRTNEPRPNFTMKNREGSNIYFYRDLDHMAEVTGTSPIFLDATNDFDVPNGPLGGQTRISLRNEHMSYILTWFSLCGATSYMWVKKFIK
;
A
#
# COMPACT_ATOMS: atom_id res chain seq x y z
N MET A 1 -47.33 8.33 -27.38
CA MET A 1 -47.16 7.44 -28.55
C MET A 1 -45.86 7.86 -29.23
N PHE A 2 -45.04 6.91 -29.71
CA PHE A 2 -43.59 7.04 -30.04
C PHE A 2 -42.66 7.02 -28.80
N THR A 3 -41.63 6.17 -28.63
CA THR A 3 -41.12 5.00 -29.36
C THR A 3 -40.28 4.17 -28.37
N ASN A 4 -40.87 3.13 -27.78
CA ASN A 4 -40.27 2.30 -26.71
C ASN A 4 -39.39 1.14 -27.22
N ARG A 5 -39.04 1.13 -28.51
CA ARG A 5 -38.29 0.03 -29.16
C ARG A 5 -36.87 0.42 -29.57
N LYS A 6 -36.61 1.70 -29.87
CA LYS A 6 -35.31 2.14 -30.39
C LYS A 6 -34.23 2.31 -29.32
N MET A 7 -34.60 2.65 -28.07
CA MET A 7 -33.62 2.86 -26.99
C MET A 7 -33.08 1.54 -26.42
N VAL A 8 -33.94 0.53 -26.28
CA VAL A 8 -33.56 -0.82 -25.81
C VAL A 8 -32.72 -1.56 -26.85
N VAL A 9 -33.04 -1.40 -28.14
CA VAL A 9 -32.18 -1.89 -29.23
C VAL A 9 -30.83 -1.15 -29.25
N LYS A 10 -30.77 0.14 -28.92
CA LYS A 10 -29.50 0.89 -28.82
C LYS A 10 -28.60 0.42 -27.66
N ILE A 11 -29.20 0.01 -26.53
CA ILE A 11 -28.45 -0.49 -25.36
C ILE A 11 -27.96 -1.94 -25.59
N LEU A 12 -28.76 -2.78 -26.25
CA LEU A 12 -28.33 -4.14 -26.66
C LEU A 12 -27.31 -4.12 -27.82
N GLN A 13 -27.35 -3.10 -28.69
CA GLN A 13 -26.35 -2.87 -29.74
C GLN A 13 -25.05 -2.23 -29.24
N LEU A 14 -24.93 -1.87 -27.95
CA LEU A 14 -23.67 -1.41 -27.35
C LEU A 14 -22.82 -2.55 -26.79
N VAL A 15 -23.37 -3.75 -26.67
CA VAL A 15 -22.66 -4.96 -26.22
C VAL A 15 -21.64 -5.53 -27.24
N PRO A 16 -21.72 -5.33 -28.58
CA PRO A 16 -20.68 -5.81 -29.49
C PRO A 16 -19.41 -4.96 -29.54
N LYS A 17 -19.35 -3.79 -28.86
CA LYS A 17 -18.17 -2.91 -28.94
C LYS A 17 -16.95 -3.41 -28.13
N TYR A 18 -17.12 -4.47 -27.34
CA TYR A 18 -16.03 -5.20 -26.67
C TYR A 18 -15.65 -6.53 -27.36
N SER A 19 -16.07 -6.74 -28.61
CA SER A 19 -15.70 -7.94 -29.39
C SER A 19 -14.45 -7.75 -30.27
N LYS A 20 -13.87 -6.55 -30.38
CA LYS A 20 -12.78 -6.28 -31.33
C LYS A 20 -11.38 -6.77 -30.92
N ASN A 21 -11.22 -7.44 -29.78
CA ASN A 21 -9.92 -7.99 -29.35
C ASN A 21 -9.83 -9.53 -29.30
N ILE A 22 -10.85 -10.26 -29.79
CA ILE A 22 -10.85 -11.74 -29.77
C ILE A 22 -10.53 -12.34 -31.15
N GLN A 23 -10.22 -11.53 -32.18
CA GLN A 23 -9.77 -12.02 -33.49
C GLN A 23 -8.26 -12.26 -33.60
N LYS A 24 -7.49 -12.20 -32.49
CA LYS A 24 -6.03 -12.45 -32.52
C LYS A 24 -5.60 -13.87 -32.18
N PHE A 25 -6.53 -14.77 -31.90
CA PHE A 25 -6.24 -16.19 -31.66
C PHE A 25 -7.13 -17.04 -32.58
N GLY A 26 -6.57 -17.46 -33.71
CA GLY A 26 -7.25 -18.15 -34.79
C GLY A 26 -7.82 -19.51 -34.40
N ILE A 27 -9.03 -19.52 -33.85
CA ILE A 27 -9.84 -20.72 -33.70
C ILE A 27 -11.19 -20.42 -34.36
N ALA A 28 -11.30 -20.77 -35.64
CA ALA A 28 -12.56 -20.76 -36.37
C ALA A 28 -13.40 -21.97 -35.92
N ALA A 29 -14.28 -21.78 -34.94
CA ALA A 29 -15.32 -22.76 -34.63
C ALA A 29 -16.58 -22.39 -35.42
N ASN A 30 -16.83 -23.12 -36.52
CA ASN A 30 -18.10 -23.09 -37.25
C ASN A 30 -19.20 -23.69 -36.37
N TYR A 31 -19.93 -22.85 -35.63
CA TYR A 31 -21.19 -23.24 -35.01
C TYR A 31 -22.35 -22.86 -35.94
N SER A 32 -22.96 -23.86 -36.58
CA SER A 32 -24.26 -23.72 -37.23
C SER A 32 -25.33 -23.53 -36.16
N ILE A 33 -25.76 -22.29 -35.95
CA ILE A 33 -26.88 -22.00 -35.05
C ILE A 33 -28.17 -22.42 -35.76
N GLN A 34 -28.66 -23.61 -35.42
CA GLN A 34 -30.02 -24.04 -35.74
C GLN A 34 -30.97 -23.13 -34.95
N THR A 35 -31.63 -22.19 -35.62
CA THR A 35 -32.59 -21.27 -34.98
C THR A 35 -33.87 -22.03 -34.66
N ASN A 36 -33.88 -22.75 -33.54
CA ASN A 36 -35.14 -23.15 -32.91
C ASN A 36 -35.84 -21.86 -32.46
N THR A 37 -36.91 -21.50 -33.16
CA THR A 37 -37.81 -20.41 -32.76
C THR A 37 -38.45 -20.79 -31.44
N LEU A 38 -37.84 -20.37 -30.32
CA LEU A 38 -38.45 -20.44 -29.00
C LEU A 38 -39.79 -19.71 -29.06
N ASN A 39 -40.87 -20.47 -28.97
CA ASN A 39 -42.23 -19.99 -29.00
C ASN A 39 -42.49 -19.18 -27.71
N LEU A 40 -42.32 -17.86 -27.77
CA LEU A 40 -42.51 -16.92 -26.65
C LEU A 40 -44.00 -16.67 -26.34
N LYS A 41 -44.88 -17.66 -26.50
CA LYS A 41 -46.27 -17.62 -26.05
C LYS A 41 -46.31 -17.95 -24.55
N GLY A 42 -46.08 -16.93 -23.71
CA GLY A 42 -46.25 -17.12 -22.26
C GLY A 42 -45.64 -16.06 -21.35
N ILE A 43 -44.96 -15.03 -21.87
CA ILE A 43 -44.51 -13.92 -21.03
C ILE A 43 -45.70 -12.99 -20.83
N ARG A 44 -46.29 -13.00 -19.63
CA ARG A 44 -47.26 -11.97 -19.22
C ARG A 44 -46.56 -10.62 -19.32
N ASP A 45 -46.97 -9.78 -20.25
CA ASP A 45 -46.57 -8.37 -20.33
C ASP A 45 -47.16 -7.58 -19.14
N LYS A 46 -46.60 -7.80 -17.94
CA LYS A 46 -46.85 -6.91 -16.80
C LYS A 46 -46.16 -5.59 -17.12
N LYS A 47 -46.95 -4.53 -17.37
CA LYS A 47 -46.41 -3.17 -17.51
C LYS A 47 -45.70 -2.79 -16.21
N VAL A 48 -44.37 -2.70 -16.28
CA VAL A 48 -43.54 -2.24 -15.15
C VAL A 48 -43.89 -0.77 -14.89
N GLY A 49 -44.54 -0.50 -13.75
CA GLY A 49 -44.87 0.86 -13.33
C GLY A 49 -43.62 1.68 -13.00
N PRO A 50 -43.75 3.01 -12.83
CA PRO A 50 -42.63 3.90 -12.49
C PRO A 50 -41.82 3.45 -11.27
N PHE A 51 -42.50 2.89 -10.26
CA PHE A 51 -41.86 2.32 -9.07
C PHE A 51 -40.97 1.11 -9.38
N GLY A 52 -41.35 0.26 -10.34
CA GLY A 52 -40.52 -0.85 -10.79
C GLY A 52 -39.23 -0.36 -11.44
N TRP A 53 -39.30 0.72 -12.22
CA TRP A 53 -38.10 1.35 -12.79
C TRP A 53 -37.21 2.01 -11.73
N PHE A 54 -37.82 2.66 -10.73
CA PHE A 54 -37.07 3.23 -9.59
C PHE A 54 -36.26 2.17 -8.83
N LEU A 55 -36.81 0.96 -8.65
CA LEU A 55 -36.10 -0.13 -7.96
C LEU A 55 -34.83 -0.62 -8.70
N LEU A 56 -34.68 -0.34 -10.00
CA LEU A 56 -33.44 -0.67 -10.73
C LEU A 56 -32.26 0.23 -10.37
N ILE A 57 -32.50 1.36 -9.69
CA ILE A 57 -31.41 2.24 -9.22
C ILE A 57 -30.47 1.48 -8.27
N ILE A 58 -31.00 0.56 -7.46
CA ILE A 58 -30.22 -0.21 -6.48
C ILE A 58 -29.21 -1.15 -7.17
N PRO A 59 -29.61 -2.08 -8.07
CA PRO A 59 -28.65 -2.93 -8.78
C PRO A 59 -27.69 -2.11 -9.66
N VAL A 60 -28.14 -1.01 -10.27
CA VAL A 60 -27.25 -0.13 -11.05
C VAL A 60 -26.19 0.52 -10.16
N SER A 61 -26.57 1.06 -9.00
CA SER A 61 -25.64 1.72 -8.08
C SER A 61 -24.64 0.74 -7.49
N THR A 62 -25.10 -0.44 -7.07
CA THR A 62 -24.23 -1.49 -6.51
C THR A 62 -23.28 -2.06 -7.56
N PHE A 63 -23.71 -2.18 -8.83
CA PHE A 63 -22.83 -2.53 -9.94
C PHE A 63 -21.76 -1.45 -10.18
N SER A 64 -22.14 -0.17 -10.24
CA SER A 64 -21.20 0.94 -10.39
C SER A 64 -20.17 0.98 -9.26
N LEU A 65 -20.60 0.75 -8.01
CA LEU A 65 -19.70 0.64 -6.86
C LEU A 65 -18.76 -0.57 -6.97
N GLY A 66 -19.26 -1.73 -7.43
CA GLY A 66 -18.43 -2.90 -7.69
C GLY A 66 -17.35 -2.65 -8.74
N VAL A 67 -17.71 -2.01 -9.86
CA VAL A 67 -16.76 -1.61 -10.92
C VAL A 67 -15.72 -0.63 -10.38
N TRP A 68 -16.14 0.38 -9.62
CA TRP A 68 -15.24 1.34 -9.01
C TRP A 68 -14.24 0.66 -8.06
N GLN A 69 -14.68 -0.29 -7.24
CA GLN A 69 -13.79 -1.04 -6.35
C GLN A 69 -12.73 -1.84 -7.12
N VAL A 70 -13.08 -2.46 -8.26
CA VAL A 70 -12.13 -3.15 -9.13
C VAL A 70 -11.08 -2.18 -9.69
N GLN A 71 -11.52 -1.03 -10.22
CA GLN A 71 -10.62 -0.01 -10.74
C GLN A 71 -9.70 0.55 -9.65
N ARG A 72 -10.25 0.81 -8.47
CA ARG A 72 -9.52 1.31 -7.31
C ARG A 72 -8.47 0.32 -6.83
N LYS A 73 -8.80 -0.98 -6.83
CA LYS A 73 -7.85 -2.06 -6.53
C LYS A 73 -6.70 -2.06 -7.56
N LYS A 74 -7.01 -2.07 -8.85
CA LYS A 74 -5.99 -2.09 -9.91
C LYS A 74 -5.06 -0.87 -9.85
N TRP A 75 -5.61 0.31 -9.57
CA TRP A 75 -4.81 1.53 -9.36
C TRP A 75 -3.84 1.37 -8.19
N LYS A 76 -4.30 0.83 -7.04
CA LYS A 76 -3.42 0.56 -5.89
C LYS A 76 -2.34 -0.49 -6.20
N GLU A 77 -2.68 -1.53 -6.95
CA GLU A 77 -1.72 -2.55 -7.37
C GLU A 77 -0.63 -1.96 -8.27
N GLY A 78 -0.99 -1.05 -9.18
CA GLY A 78 -0.02 -0.30 -9.98
C GLY A 78 0.94 0.52 -9.11
N LEU A 79 0.42 1.30 -8.16
CA LEU A 79 1.26 2.06 -7.23
C LEU A 79 2.20 1.18 -6.42
N LEU A 80 1.73 0.01 -5.98
CA LEU A 80 2.55 -0.94 -5.24
C LEU A 80 3.67 -1.52 -6.11
N ALA A 81 3.36 -1.85 -7.38
CA ALA A 81 4.35 -2.31 -8.34
C ALA A 81 5.44 -1.27 -8.59
N ASP A 82 5.05 0.00 -8.80
CA ASP A 82 6.00 1.11 -9.00
C ASP A 82 6.93 1.28 -7.78
N LEU A 83 6.40 1.19 -6.56
CA LEU A 83 7.19 1.27 -5.33
C LEU A 83 8.13 0.06 -5.16
N GLN A 84 7.66 -1.13 -5.49
CA GLN A 84 8.46 -2.35 -5.42
C GLN A 84 9.60 -2.31 -6.44
N GLU A 85 9.35 -1.80 -7.65
CA GLU A 85 10.37 -1.60 -8.68
C GLU A 85 11.45 -0.61 -8.21
N LYS A 86 11.04 0.55 -7.66
CA LYS A 86 11.98 1.54 -7.11
C LYS A 86 12.81 0.98 -5.96
N THR A 87 12.19 0.23 -5.04
CA THR A 87 12.90 -0.31 -3.87
C THR A 87 13.82 -1.48 -4.24
N SER A 88 13.51 -2.18 -5.32
CA SER A 88 14.29 -3.33 -5.82
C SER A 88 15.32 -2.94 -6.88
N SER A 89 15.45 -1.65 -7.22
CA SER A 89 16.47 -1.19 -8.18
C SER A 89 17.87 -1.36 -7.60
N GLN A 90 18.90 -1.36 -8.45
CA GLN A 90 20.27 -1.43 -7.96
C GLN A 90 20.61 -0.20 -7.08
N PRO A 91 21.34 -0.39 -5.97
CA PRO A 91 21.80 0.72 -5.14
C PRO A 91 22.63 1.71 -5.94
N VAL A 92 22.31 3.00 -5.82
CA VAL A 92 23.07 4.09 -6.44
C VAL A 92 23.96 4.76 -5.39
N PRO A 93 25.10 5.36 -5.75
CA PRO A 93 25.90 6.14 -4.81
C PRO A 93 25.14 7.39 -4.34
N LEU A 94 25.48 7.88 -3.14
CA LEU A 94 24.95 9.14 -2.63
C LEU A 94 25.34 10.29 -3.59
N PRO A 95 24.36 11.08 -4.10
CA PRO A 95 24.67 12.19 -4.98
C PRO A 95 25.57 13.21 -4.28
N GLU A 96 26.39 13.93 -5.04
CA GLU A 96 27.26 14.99 -4.50
C GLU A 96 26.41 16.14 -3.93
N ASN A 97 25.36 16.54 -4.66
CA ASN A 97 24.38 17.47 -4.15
C ASN A 97 23.30 16.71 -3.36
N LEU A 98 23.19 17.07 -2.08
CA LEU A 98 22.25 16.49 -1.13
C LEU A 98 20.79 16.91 -1.40
N ASP A 99 20.55 18.02 -2.09
CA ASP A 99 19.20 18.49 -2.43
C ASP A 99 18.47 17.53 -3.41
N ASP A 100 19.25 16.84 -4.25
CA ASP A 100 18.74 15.90 -5.26
C ASP A 100 18.24 14.57 -4.65
N ILE A 101 18.56 14.30 -3.38
CA ILE A 101 18.18 13.06 -2.69
C ILE A 101 16.66 12.90 -2.59
N SER A 102 15.94 14.00 -2.47
CA SER A 102 14.47 13.98 -2.41
C SER A 102 13.83 13.33 -3.65
N ALA A 103 14.45 13.47 -4.83
CA ALA A 103 14.00 12.84 -6.07
C ALA A 103 14.27 11.32 -6.11
N LEU A 104 15.09 10.81 -5.19
CA LEU A 104 15.46 9.40 -5.07
C LEU A 104 14.62 8.67 -4.01
N GLU A 105 13.50 9.23 -3.56
CA GLU A 105 12.62 8.57 -2.58
C GLU A 105 12.25 7.14 -3.03
N TYR A 106 12.34 6.20 -2.09
CA TYR A 106 12.17 4.74 -2.28
C TYR A 106 13.28 4.04 -3.06
N LYS A 107 14.32 4.74 -3.53
CA LYS A 107 15.48 4.08 -4.13
C LYS A 107 16.52 3.71 -3.07
N PRO A 108 17.18 2.55 -3.20
CA PRO A 108 18.32 2.21 -2.39
C PRO A 108 19.53 3.08 -2.75
N ILE A 109 20.17 3.64 -1.74
CA ILE A 109 21.42 4.38 -1.83
C ILE A 109 22.48 3.67 -1.01
N HIS A 110 23.69 3.63 -1.55
CA HIS A 110 24.88 3.11 -0.91
C HIS A 110 25.67 4.25 -0.25
N VAL A 111 25.98 4.08 1.04
CA VAL A 111 26.78 5.05 1.82
C VAL A 111 27.81 4.34 2.68
N LYS A 112 28.95 4.99 2.87
CA LYS A 112 29.99 4.58 3.82
C LYS A 112 30.22 5.66 4.85
N GLY A 113 30.45 5.26 6.10
CA GLY A 113 30.66 6.22 7.17
C GLY A 113 30.76 5.59 8.55
N GLN A 114 30.80 6.41 9.58
CA GLN A 114 30.86 5.98 10.98
C GLN A 114 29.62 6.46 11.73
N PHE A 115 28.99 5.56 12.50
CA PHE A 115 27.84 5.91 13.33
C PHE A 115 28.25 6.71 14.57
N LEU A 116 27.51 7.78 14.85
CA LEU A 116 27.62 8.58 16.06
C LEU A 116 26.59 8.10 17.09
N HIS A 117 26.94 7.02 17.81
CA HIS A 117 26.03 6.34 18.75
C HIS A 117 25.65 7.18 19.97
N ASP A 118 26.40 8.25 20.26
CA ASP A 118 26.11 9.23 21.30
C ASP A 118 24.88 10.10 20.98
N LYS A 119 24.53 10.21 19.70
CA LYS A 119 23.42 11.03 19.19
C LYS A 119 22.22 10.20 18.71
N GLU A 120 22.06 9.00 19.26
CA GLU A 120 20.99 8.08 18.85
C GLU A 120 19.58 8.60 19.22
N LEU A 121 18.66 8.53 18.27
CA LEU A 121 17.25 8.87 18.41
C LEU A 121 16.36 7.62 18.23
N TYR A 122 15.16 7.66 18.79
CA TYR A 122 14.20 6.57 18.74
C TYR A 122 12.90 7.01 18.10
N MET A 123 12.40 6.27 17.11
CA MET A 123 11.03 6.47 16.61
C MET A 123 10.11 5.35 17.09
N GLY A 124 9.06 5.69 17.82
CA GLY A 124 8.14 4.69 18.35
C GLY A 124 6.98 5.24 19.19
N PRO A 125 6.06 4.36 19.62
CA PRO A 125 6.10 2.90 19.44
C PRO A 125 5.78 2.47 17.99
N ARG A 126 6.53 1.50 17.46
CA ARG A 126 6.29 0.87 16.14
C ARG A 126 6.24 -0.66 16.27
N SER A 127 5.43 -1.29 15.43
CA SER A 127 5.42 -2.75 15.30
C SER A 127 6.54 -3.21 14.36
N VAL A 128 7.18 -4.34 14.69
CA VAL A 128 8.17 -4.94 13.78
C VAL A 128 7.50 -5.32 12.46
N LEU A 129 8.16 -4.97 11.35
CA LEU A 129 7.78 -5.45 10.04
C LEU A 129 8.45 -6.80 9.77
N ILE A 130 7.66 -7.77 9.33
CA ILE A 130 8.12 -9.08 8.88
C ILE A 130 7.69 -9.21 7.42
N ARG A 131 8.66 -9.35 6.50
CA ARG A 131 8.42 -9.39 5.04
C ARG A 131 7.69 -8.14 4.50
N GLY A 132 8.01 -6.95 5.01
CA GLY A 132 7.42 -5.69 4.57
C GLY A 132 6.03 -5.38 5.15
N ASP A 133 5.48 -6.28 5.98
CA ASP A 133 4.19 -6.12 6.64
C ASP A 133 4.31 -6.08 8.16
N ALA A 134 3.48 -5.25 8.80
CA ALA A 134 3.42 -5.21 10.25
C ALA A 134 3.02 -6.59 10.78
N SER A 135 3.78 -7.11 11.75
CA SER A 135 3.43 -8.35 12.45
C SER A 135 2.14 -8.13 13.25
N THR A 136 1.01 -8.28 12.56
CA THR A 136 -0.32 -8.07 13.10
C THR A 136 -0.77 -9.30 13.89
N LYS A 137 0.11 -9.83 14.75
CA LYS A 137 -0.32 -10.71 15.84
C LYS A 137 -1.00 -9.82 16.88
N SER A 138 -2.17 -9.31 16.51
CA SER A 138 -3.10 -8.65 17.42
C SER A 138 -3.64 -9.73 18.35
N SER A 139 -2.98 -9.88 19.49
CA SER A 139 -3.30 -10.88 20.51
C SER A 139 -4.57 -10.48 21.27
N LEU A 140 -5.72 -10.52 20.59
CA LEU A 140 -7.03 -10.46 21.25
C LEU A 140 -7.64 -11.85 21.44
N VAL A 141 -7.08 -12.89 20.81
CA VAL A 141 -7.58 -14.28 20.86
C VAL A 141 -6.57 -15.26 21.47
N SER A 142 -5.32 -14.86 21.69
CA SER A 142 -4.31 -15.68 22.36
C SER A 142 -3.69 -14.89 23.51
N GLY A 143 -3.68 -15.45 24.73
CA GLY A 143 -3.09 -14.86 25.93
C GLY A 143 -1.55 -14.77 25.92
N SER A 144 -0.93 -14.56 24.75
CA SER A 144 0.51 -14.39 24.62
C SER A 144 0.86 -12.90 24.50
N ALA A 145 1.14 -12.28 25.64
CA ALA A 145 1.58 -10.90 25.77
C ALA A 145 3.05 -10.70 25.35
N SER A 146 3.49 -11.27 24.22
CA SER A 146 4.79 -10.91 23.65
C SER A 146 4.64 -9.61 22.85
N SER A 147 4.94 -8.51 23.53
CA SER A 147 5.03 -7.14 23.04
C SER A 147 5.60 -7.05 21.61
N SER A 148 4.73 -6.92 20.61
CA SER A 148 5.10 -6.60 19.23
C SER A 148 5.51 -5.13 19.04
N GLN A 149 5.60 -4.36 20.13
CA GLN A 149 5.95 -2.95 20.14
C GLN A 149 7.44 -2.74 20.46
N GLY A 150 8.05 -1.88 19.67
CA GLY A 150 9.45 -1.50 19.81
C GLY A 150 9.71 -0.12 19.20
N TYR A 151 10.97 0.14 18.93
CA TYR A 151 11.44 1.44 18.46
C TYR A 151 12.33 1.24 17.23
N LEU A 152 12.21 2.15 16.28
CA LEU A 152 13.20 2.30 15.22
C LEU A 152 14.37 3.10 15.80
N VAL A 153 15.57 2.58 15.61
CA VAL A 153 16.81 3.20 16.07
C VAL A 153 17.37 4.05 14.95
N VAL A 154 17.38 5.37 15.15
CA VAL A 154 17.92 6.33 14.19
C VAL A 154 19.23 6.84 14.71
N THR A 155 20.30 6.66 13.95
CA THR A 155 21.66 7.06 14.35
C THR A 155 22.25 7.95 13.27
N PRO A 156 22.82 9.11 13.63
CA PRO A 156 23.63 9.89 12.70
C PRO A 156 24.81 9.08 12.17
N LEU A 157 25.04 9.15 10.85
CA LEU A 157 26.18 8.55 10.17
C LEU A 157 27.04 9.66 9.60
N LYS A 158 28.27 9.81 10.11
CA LYS A 158 29.27 10.71 9.54
C LYS A 158 29.82 10.06 8.29
N LEU A 159 29.64 10.69 7.13
CA LEU A 159 30.03 10.12 5.85
C LEU A 159 31.56 10.04 5.73
N GLU A 160 32.06 8.98 5.10
CA GLU A 160 33.48 8.86 4.77
C GLU A 160 33.80 9.73 3.55
N GLY A 161 34.88 10.53 3.64
CA GLY A 161 35.30 11.42 2.55
C GLY A 161 34.43 12.67 2.36
N ARG A 162 33.51 12.95 3.29
CA ARG A 162 32.57 14.08 3.28
C ARG A 162 32.46 14.67 4.69
N ASP A 163 32.22 15.97 4.80
CA ASP A 163 32.04 16.64 6.10
C ASP A 163 30.59 16.55 6.60
N GLU A 164 29.68 16.10 5.74
CA GLU A 164 28.27 15.96 6.05
C GLU A 164 27.97 14.70 6.90
N THR A 165 26.95 14.82 7.73
CA THR A 165 26.41 13.73 8.54
C THR A 165 24.93 13.58 8.21
N ILE A 166 24.44 12.36 8.03
CA ILE A 166 23.05 12.07 7.65
C ILE A 166 22.36 11.19 8.70
N LEU A 167 21.02 11.14 8.70
CA LEU A 167 20.28 10.25 9.58
C LEU A 167 20.08 8.88 8.92
N VAL A 168 20.37 7.82 9.66
CA VAL A 168 20.12 6.44 9.22
C VAL A 168 19.27 5.73 10.26
N ASN A 169 18.07 5.29 9.86
CA ASN A 169 17.32 4.32 10.62
C ASN A 169 17.94 2.95 10.43
N ARG A 170 18.63 2.49 11.47
CA ARG A 170 19.33 1.21 11.51
C ARG A 170 18.40 0.03 11.62
N GLY A 171 17.15 0.24 12.03
CA GLY A 171 16.16 -0.81 12.15
C GLY A 171 15.39 -0.82 13.46
N TRP A 172 14.55 -1.84 13.62
CA TRP A 172 13.67 -2.00 14.76
C TRP A 172 14.33 -2.79 15.90
N VAL A 173 14.12 -2.35 17.14
CA VAL A 173 14.47 -3.08 18.36
C VAL A 173 13.24 -3.28 19.25
N PRO A 174 13.11 -4.41 19.95
CA PRO A 174 12.10 -4.58 21.00
C PRO A 174 12.20 -3.50 22.06
N SER A 175 11.08 -3.14 22.70
CA SER A 175 11.07 -2.11 23.76
C SER A 175 12.08 -2.38 24.89
N LYS A 176 12.33 -3.65 25.22
CA LYS A 176 13.33 -4.06 26.23
C LYS A 176 14.79 -3.84 25.80
N GLN A 177 15.03 -3.71 24.49
CA GLN A 177 16.35 -3.52 23.88
C GLN A 177 16.58 -2.08 23.40
N LYS A 178 15.74 -1.14 23.85
CA LYS A 178 15.87 0.26 23.50
C LYS A 178 17.21 0.84 23.97
N ASP A 179 17.59 0.56 25.22
CA ASP A 179 18.85 1.03 25.80
C ASP A 179 20.06 0.44 25.04
N PRO A 180 20.97 1.27 24.50
CA PRO A 180 22.20 0.82 23.83
C PRO A 180 22.98 -0.25 24.61
N LYS A 181 23.02 -0.18 25.95
CA LYS A 181 23.73 -1.13 26.83
C LYS A 181 23.17 -2.55 26.75
N THR A 182 21.91 -2.69 26.37
CA THR A 182 21.27 -4.01 26.22
C THR A 182 21.53 -4.66 24.86
N ARG A 183 22.21 -3.94 23.96
CA ARG A 183 22.50 -4.35 22.57
C ARG A 183 23.89 -3.91 22.10
N GLU A 184 24.90 -4.14 22.93
CA GLU A 184 26.29 -3.74 22.64
C GLU A 184 26.82 -4.28 21.31
N LYS A 185 26.43 -5.50 20.92
CA LYS A 185 26.79 -6.07 19.60
C LYS A 185 26.23 -5.25 18.45
N GLY A 186 25.08 -4.61 18.64
CA GLY A 186 24.50 -3.66 17.70
C GLY A 186 25.18 -2.29 17.70
N GLN A 187 26.14 -1.99 18.58
CA GLN A 187 26.89 -0.74 18.59
C GLN A 187 28.17 -0.88 17.76
N VAL A 188 28.00 -1.04 16.45
CA VAL A 188 29.11 -1.28 15.52
C VAL A 188 30.04 -0.08 15.49
N ASN A 189 31.32 -0.29 15.80
CA ASN A 189 32.34 0.74 15.79
C ASN A 189 33.15 0.71 14.48
N GLY A 190 33.63 1.88 14.04
CA GLY A 190 34.42 2.02 12.83
C GLY A 190 33.58 2.36 11.59
N VAL A 191 34.22 2.31 10.42
CA VAL A 191 33.59 2.58 9.13
C VAL A 191 32.72 1.40 8.73
N VAL A 192 31.46 1.68 8.42
CA VAL A 192 30.46 0.73 7.97
C VAL A 192 30.03 1.05 6.55
N ASP A 193 29.60 0.01 5.86
CA ASP A 193 28.99 0.08 4.54
C ASP A 193 27.48 -0.19 4.70
N VAL A 194 26.66 0.79 4.34
CA VAL A 194 25.20 0.75 4.57
C VAL A 194 24.49 0.98 3.24
N ILE A 195 23.57 0.07 2.93
CA ILE A 195 22.56 0.27 1.90
C ILE A 195 21.27 0.70 2.61
N GLY A 196 20.72 1.84 2.19
CA GLY A 196 19.50 2.38 2.80
C GLY A 196 18.54 2.95 1.77
N VAL A 197 17.25 2.82 2.03
CA VAL A 197 16.18 3.35 1.18
C VAL A 197 15.89 4.79 1.59
N VAL A 198 15.93 5.72 0.64
CA VAL A 198 15.61 7.13 0.91
C VAL A 198 14.16 7.28 1.34
N ARG A 199 13.95 7.98 2.45
CA ARG A 199 12.62 8.42 2.88
C ARG A 199 12.61 9.91 3.16
N THR A 200 11.56 10.56 2.70
CA THR A 200 11.30 11.98 2.94
C THR A 200 10.60 12.19 4.29
N ASN A 201 10.42 13.46 4.65
CA ASN A 201 9.78 13.90 5.87
C ASN A 201 8.33 13.37 5.97
N GLU A 202 7.92 12.90 7.15
CA GLU A 202 6.56 12.37 7.35
C GLU A 202 5.66 13.47 7.95
N PRO A 203 4.59 13.90 7.27
CA PRO A 203 3.66 14.84 7.88
C PRO A 203 3.03 14.20 9.11
N ARG A 204 2.87 14.98 10.18
CA ARG A 204 2.28 14.48 11.43
C ARG A 204 0.91 13.85 11.15
N PRO A 205 0.71 12.56 11.48
CA PRO A 205 -0.59 11.92 11.30
C PRO A 205 -1.63 12.53 12.24
N ASN A 206 -2.87 12.62 11.73
CA ASN A 206 -4.02 12.96 12.56
C ASN A 206 -4.12 11.96 13.72
N PHE A 207 -4.32 12.46 14.94
CA PHE A 207 -4.39 11.66 16.19
C PHE A 207 -3.06 11.07 16.72
N THR A 208 -1.90 11.51 16.22
CA THR A 208 -0.60 11.22 16.83
C THR A 208 -0.16 12.34 17.76
N MET A 209 0.51 12.02 18.88
CA MET A 209 1.09 13.02 19.78
C MET A 209 2.14 13.88 19.06
N LYS A 210 2.34 15.13 19.50
CA LYS A 210 3.46 15.95 19.01
C LYS A 210 4.78 15.38 19.52
N ASN A 211 5.83 15.49 18.73
CA ASN A 211 7.19 15.25 19.21
C ASN A 211 7.50 16.26 20.33
N ARG A 212 8.25 15.83 21.35
CA ARG A 212 8.59 16.67 22.50
C ARG A 212 10.01 17.20 22.31
N GLU A 213 10.18 18.51 22.44
CA GLU A 213 11.49 19.14 22.44
C GLU A 213 12.37 18.57 23.56
N GLY A 214 13.66 18.36 23.29
CA GLY A 214 14.62 17.75 24.21
C GLY A 214 14.45 16.24 24.45
N SER A 215 13.43 15.58 23.87
CA SER A 215 13.29 14.13 23.91
C SER A 215 14.04 13.49 22.75
N ASN A 216 14.69 12.35 23.01
CA ASN A 216 15.22 11.48 21.96
C ASN A 216 14.17 10.50 21.42
N ILE A 217 12.87 10.69 21.72
CA ILE A 217 11.77 9.85 21.25
C ILE A 217 10.85 10.65 20.33
N TYR A 218 10.63 10.12 19.13
CA TYR A 218 9.82 10.71 18.07
C TYR A 218 8.67 9.77 17.71
N PHE A 219 7.47 10.32 17.50
CA PHE A 219 6.29 9.54 17.12
C PHE A 219 6.11 9.45 15.60
N TYR A 220 6.55 10.48 14.89
CA TYR A 220 6.59 10.57 13.43
C TYR A 220 7.96 11.11 13.00
N ARG A 221 8.35 10.82 11.75
CA ARG A 221 9.63 11.26 11.20
C ARG A 221 9.57 12.76 10.91
N ASP A 222 10.23 13.55 11.74
CA ASP A 222 10.37 15.01 11.62
C ASP A 222 11.83 15.33 11.29
N LEU A 223 12.17 15.33 10.01
CA LEU A 223 13.57 15.36 9.57
C LEU A 223 14.28 16.65 9.94
N ASP A 224 13.58 17.78 9.83
CA ASP A 224 14.17 19.08 10.10
C ASP A 224 14.56 19.20 11.58
N HIS A 225 13.65 18.83 12.49
CA HIS A 225 13.92 18.87 13.92
C HIS A 225 14.95 17.79 14.35
N MET A 226 14.87 16.58 13.79
CA MET A 226 15.86 15.54 14.08
C MET A 226 17.26 15.95 13.62
N ALA A 227 17.35 16.62 12.47
CA ALA A 227 18.59 17.13 11.91
C ALA A 227 19.20 18.25 12.76
N GLU A 228 18.38 19.20 13.20
CA GLU A 228 18.79 20.28 14.10
C GLU A 228 19.36 19.76 15.41
N VAL A 229 18.66 18.83 16.09
CA VAL A 229 19.09 18.27 17.38
C VAL A 229 20.39 17.47 17.27
N THR A 230 20.62 16.82 16.12
CA THR A 230 21.80 15.96 15.93
C THR A 230 22.97 16.68 15.25
N GLY A 231 22.73 17.85 14.65
CA GLY A 231 23.68 18.56 13.80
C GLY A 231 23.94 17.82 12.49
N THR A 232 22.89 17.23 11.89
CA THR A 232 22.97 16.49 10.63
C THR A 232 22.30 17.25 9.49
N SER A 233 22.52 16.82 8.25
CA SER A 233 21.69 17.22 7.12
C SER A 233 20.32 16.52 7.20
N PRO A 234 19.21 17.14 6.73
CA PRO A 234 17.85 16.60 6.81
C PRO A 234 17.59 15.45 5.81
N ILE A 235 18.51 14.49 5.76
CA ILE A 235 18.47 13.30 4.92
C ILE A 235 18.27 12.10 5.81
N PHE A 236 17.42 11.19 5.36
CA PHE A 236 17.08 10.00 6.10
C PHE A 236 17.06 8.74 5.23
N LEU A 237 17.80 7.74 5.67
CA LEU A 237 17.88 6.43 5.03
C LEU A 237 17.32 5.35 5.96
N ASP A 238 16.40 4.52 5.47
CA ASP A 238 15.99 3.29 6.13
C ASP A 238 16.94 2.16 5.71
N ALA A 239 17.80 1.70 6.61
CA ALA A 239 18.77 0.63 6.32
C ALA A 239 18.05 -0.65 5.85
N THR A 240 18.60 -1.30 4.81
CA THR A 240 18.16 -2.62 4.36
C THR A 240 18.61 -3.71 5.34
N ASN A 241 18.11 -4.92 5.14
CA ASN A 241 18.41 -6.09 5.95
C ASN A 241 19.87 -6.57 5.79
N ASP A 242 20.60 -6.03 4.82
CA ASP A 242 21.99 -6.40 4.54
C ASP A 242 22.94 -5.99 5.68
N PHE A 243 22.51 -5.06 6.53
CA PHE A 243 23.26 -4.56 7.69
C PHE A 243 22.76 -5.16 9.03
N ASP A 244 21.96 -6.23 9.01
CA ASP A 244 21.42 -6.83 10.23
C ASP A 244 22.52 -7.46 11.09
N VAL A 245 22.63 -7.00 12.34
CA VAL A 245 23.57 -7.55 13.33
C VAL A 245 22.80 -8.47 14.29
N PRO A 246 23.33 -9.66 14.66
CA PRO A 246 22.68 -10.52 15.65
C PRO A 246 22.44 -9.80 16.98
N ASN A 247 21.19 -9.78 17.45
CA ASN A 247 20.72 -9.01 18.61
C ASN A 247 20.90 -7.48 18.49
N GLY A 248 21.09 -6.97 17.27
CA GLY A 248 21.06 -5.56 16.93
C GLY A 248 19.71 -5.12 16.35
N PRO A 249 19.62 -3.85 15.90
CA PRO A 249 18.45 -3.36 15.16
C PRO A 249 18.19 -4.21 13.91
N LEU A 250 16.91 -4.52 13.66
CA LEU A 250 16.46 -5.25 12.48
C LEU A 250 16.12 -4.27 11.36
N GLY A 251 16.93 -4.24 10.31
CA GLY A 251 16.73 -3.44 9.10
C GLY A 251 15.50 -3.84 8.29
N GLY A 252 15.35 -3.24 7.11
CA GLY A 252 14.22 -3.52 6.22
C GLY A 252 12.86 -3.05 6.74
N GLN A 253 12.86 -2.02 7.59
CA GLN A 253 11.63 -1.50 8.22
C GLN A 253 10.90 -0.47 7.36
N THR A 254 11.24 -0.38 6.06
CA THR A 254 10.47 0.41 5.11
C THR A 254 9.15 -0.31 4.83
N ARG A 255 8.03 0.29 5.24
CA ARG A 255 6.71 -0.25 4.96
C ARG A 255 6.31 0.03 3.51
N ILE A 256 6.30 -1.00 2.67
CA ILE A 256 5.88 -0.91 1.26
C ILE A 256 4.42 -1.37 1.09
N SER A 257 3.78 -1.91 2.13
CA SER A 257 2.43 -2.48 2.00
C SER A 257 1.29 -1.46 2.12
N LEU A 258 0.32 -1.58 1.22
CA LEU A 258 -0.98 -0.91 1.29
C LEU A 258 -2.04 -1.91 1.72
N ARG A 259 -2.87 -1.56 2.72
CA ARG A 259 -3.97 -2.45 3.15
C ARG A 259 -4.96 -2.65 2.00
N ASN A 260 -5.25 -3.92 1.69
CA ASN A 260 -6.07 -4.32 0.54
C ASN A 260 -7.32 -5.11 0.98
N GLU A 261 -8.38 -4.39 1.33
CA GLU A 261 -9.70 -4.99 1.62
C GLU A 261 -10.61 -5.02 0.38
N HIS A 262 -10.11 -4.65 -0.80
CA HIS A 262 -10.98 -4.40 -1.95
C HIS A 262 -11.71 -5.66 -2.44
N MET A 263 -11.13 -6.85 -2.26
CA MET A 263 -11.76 -8.10 -2.70
C MET A 263 -13.07 -8.41 -1.96
N SER A 264 -13.10 -8.22 -0.63
CA SER A 264 -14.31 -8.46 0.16
C SER A 264 -15.43 -7.51 -0.26
N TYR A 265 -15.10 -6.23 -0.43
CA TYR A 265 -16.06 -5.23 -0.92
C TYR A 265 -16.55 -5.53 -2.35
N ILE A 266 -15.66 -5.94 -3.27
CA ILE A 266 -16.04 -6.34 -4.63
C ILE A 266 -17.08 -7.46 -4.57
N LEU A 267 -16.83 -8.49 -3.74
CA LEU A 267 -17.76 -9.60 -3.56
C LEU A 267 -19.10 -9.12 -2.98
N THR A 268 -19.08 -8.25 -1.97
CA THR A 268 -20.30 -7.69 -1.37
C THR A 268 -21.14 -6.91 -2.39
N TRP A 269 -20.52 -5.99 -3.15
CA TRP A 269 -21.25 -5.14 -4.10
C TRP A 269 -21.84 -5.94 -5.26
N PHE A 270 -21.09 -6.89 -5.82
CA PHE A 270 -21.62 -7.75 -6.88
C PHE A 270 -22.67 -8.74 -6.36
N SER A 271 -22.55 -9.23 -5.13
CA SER A 271 -23.59 -10.07 -4.50
C SER A 271 -24.89 -9.30 -4.30
N LEU A 272 -24.83 -8.07 -3.79
CA LEU A 272 -25.99 -7.19 -3.65
C LEU A 272 -26.62 -6.85 -5.02
N CYS A 273 -25.80 -6.57 -6.03
CA CYS A 273 -26.27 -6.36 -7.39
C CYS A 273 -27.03 -7.58 -7.93
N GLY A 274 -26.46 -8.78 -7.76
CA GLY A 274 -27.09 -10.03 -8.19
C GLY A 274 -28.41 -10.32 -7.48
N ALA A 275 -28.42 -10.20 -6.14
CA ALA A 275 -29.61 -10.45 -5.33
C ALA A 275 -30.76 -9.47 -5.67
N THR A 276 -30.47 -8.17 -5.75
CA THR A 276 -31.47 -7.14 -6.05
C THR A 276 -31.99 -7.24 -7.48
N SER A 277 -31.12 -7.57 -8.44
CA SER A 277 -31.52 -7.86 -9.82
C SER A 277 -32.43 -9.09 -9.90
N TYR A 278 -32.09 -10.17 -9.19
CA TYR A 278 -32.91 -11.39 -9.14
C TYR A 278 -34.29 -11.13 -8.54
N MET A 279 -34.36 -10.40 -7.42
CA MET A 279 -35.63 -10.00 -6.80
C MET A 279 -36.49 -9.18 -7.75
N TRP A 280 -35.87 -8.27 -8.51
CA TRP A 280 -36.58 -7.46 -9.49
C TRP A 280 -37.15 -8.32 -10.63
N VAL A 281 -36.35 -9.21 -11.21
CA VAL A 281 -36.78 -10.14 -12.27
C VAL A 281 -37.93 -11.03 -11.77
N LYS A 282 -37.79 -11.62 -10.58
CA LYS A 282 -38.83 -12.48 -10.00
C LYS A 282 -40.15 -11.75 -9.76
N LYS A 283 -40.10 -10.45 -9.43
CA LYS A 283 -41.29 -9.66 -9.10
C LYS A 283 -42.02 -9.12 -10.33
N PHE A 284 -41.28 -8.70 -11.36
CA PHE A 284 -41.83 -7.96 -12.49
C PHE A 284 -41.87 -8.74 -13.82
N ILE A 285 -41.01 -9.76 -13.99
CA ILE A 285 -40.95 -10.57 -15.21
C ILE A 285 -41.59 -11.95 -15.01
N LYS A 286 -41.35 -12.59 -13.85
CA LYS A 286 -41.92 -13.90 -13.49
C LYS A 286 -43.26 -13.76 -12.75
#